data_AF-A0A2V5T1C6-F1
#
_entry.id   AF-A0A2V5T1C6-F1
#
_cell.length_a   1.000
_cell.length_b   1.000
_cell.length_c   1.000
_cell.angle_alpha   90.00
_cell.angle_beta   90.00
_cell.angle_gamma   90.00
#
_symmetry.space_group_name_H-M   'P 1'
#
loop_
_entity.id
_entity.type
_entity.pdbx_description
1 polymer ?
#
loop_
_entity_poly.entity_id
_entity_poly.type
_entity_poly.pdbx_seq_one_letter_code
_entity_poly.pdbx_strand_id
1 'polypeptide(L)'
;MKSLPLLGVLAFLIIVTTSIHAQQSAEAEKIRDISPDGKFAMRILYDGETNKQLIEGENIDPNKIFSETIKAIELVTLPAKNKVLELLPSDDVGTNYDNITLVWSLDSNWCAFY
;
A
#
# COMPACT_ATOMS: atom_id res chain seq x y z
N MET A 1 -60.59 -15.25 -38.47
CA MET A 1 -59.71 -14.10 -38.14
C MET A 1 -60.16 -13.51 -36.80
N LYS A 2 -59.35 -13.67 -35.75
CA LYS A 2 -59.27 -12.80 -34.56
C LYS A 2 -58.07 -13.28 -33.75
N SER A 3 -56.97 -12.54 -33.87
CA SER A 3 -55.74 -12.70 -33.09
C SER A 3 -55.87 -11.96 -31.76
N LEU A 4 -55.44 -12.59 -30.68
CA LEU A 4 -55.08 -11.93 -29.43
C LEU A 4 -53.60 -12.26 -29.17
N PRO A 5 -52.68 -11.28 -29.10
CA PRO A 5 -51.32 -11.57 -28.67
C PRO A 5 -51.27 -11.64 -27.14
N LEU A 6 -50.83 -12.79 -26.65
CA LEU A 6 -50.56 -13.08 -25.25
C LEU A 6 -49.37 -12.22 -24.79
N LEU A 7 -49.64 -11.17 -24.03
CA LEU A 7 -48.63 -10.38 -23.32
C LEU A 7 -48.35 -11.09 -21.99
N GLY A 8 -47.12 -11.48 -21.70
CA GLY A 8 -46.86 -12.18 -20.44
C GLY A 8 -45.43 -12.64 -20.20
N VAL A 9 -44.52 -11.68 -20.07
CA VAL A 9 -43.36 -11.73 -19.15
C VAL A 9 -42.47 -12.98 -19.24
N LEU A 10 -41.35 -12.89 -19.97
CA LEU A 10 -40.15 -13.63 -19.59
C LEU A 10 -39.03 -12.63 -19.36
N ALA A 11 -38.81 -12.35 -18.08
CA ALA A 11 -37.87 -11.39 -17.56
C ALA A 11 -36.46 -11.67 -18.09
N PHE A 12 -35.80 -10.61 -18.57
CA PHE A 12 -34.38 -10.57 -18.81
C PHE A 12 -33.64 -11.01 -17.54
N LEU A 13 -33.08 -12.22 -17.56
CA LEU A 13 -32.06 -12.67 -16.62
C LEU A 13 -30.78 -11.91 -16.97
N ILE A 14 -30.72 -10.63 -16.59
CA ILE A 14 -29.46 -9.89 -16.53
C ILE A 14 -28.70 -10.52 -15.36
N ILE A 15 -27.86 -11.50 -15.67
CA ILE A 15 -26.80 -11.93 -14.76
C ILE A 15 -25.93 -10.70 -14.58
N VAL A 16 -26.18 -9.96 -13.50
CA VAL A 16 -25.26 -8.96 -13.00
C VAL A 16 -24.02 -9.75 -12.62
N THR A 17 -23.08 -9.85 -13.57
CA THR A 17 -21.71 -10.21 -13.26
C THR A 17 -21.20 -9.10 -12.36
N THR A 18 -21.37 -9.25 -11.05
CA THR A 18 -20.56 -8.49 -10.11
C THR A 18 -19.15 -8.93 -10.43
N SER A 19 -18.45 -8.13 -11.24
CA SER A 19 -17.00 -8.26 -11.34
C SER A 19 -16.52 -8.32 -9.92
N ILE A 20 -16.00 -9.48 -9.52
CA ILE A 20 -15.09 -9.57 -8.40
C ILE A 20 -13.92 -8.71 -8.87
N HIS A 21 -14.03 -7.40 -8.64
CA HIS A 21 -12.86 -6.57 -8.51
C HIS A 21 -12.10 -7.27 -7.40
N ALA A 22 -11.07 -8.03 -7.76
CA ALA A 22 -9.96 -8.23 -6.86
C ALA A 22 -9.61 -6.80 -6.46
N GLN A 23 -10.06 -6.42 -5.27
CA GLN A 23 -9.97 -5.06 -4.77
C GLN A 23 -8.48 -4.83 -4.66
N GLN A 24 -7.90 -4.24 -5.71
CA GLN A 24 -6.50 -3.89 -5.74
C GLN A 24 -6.34 -2.94 -4.58
N SER A 25 -5.80 -3.47 -3.48
CA SER A 25 -5.76 -2.72 -2.24
C SER A 25 -4.99 -1.42 -2.50
N ALA A 26 -5.55 -0.32 -2.01
CA ALA A 26 -4.97 1.00 -2.21
C ALA A 26 -3.56 1.00 -1.61
N GLU A 27 -2.56 1.06 -2.48
CA GLU A 27 -1.17 1.19 -2.10
C GLU A 27 -0.96 2.56 -1.47
N ALA A 28 -0.50 2.57 -0.22
CA ALA A 28 -0.20 3.77 0.54
C ALA A 28 1.32 3.90 0.72
N GLU A 29 1.78 5.14 0.90
CA GLU A 29 3.19 5.42 1.15
C GLU A 29 3.40 6.29 2.39
N LYS A 30 4.51 6.05 3.09
CA LYS A 30 5.01 6.93 4.15
C LYS A 30 6.46 7.30 3.87
N ILE A 31 6.72 8.59 3.77
CA ILE A 31 8.08 9.15 3.65
C ILE A 31 8.56 9.53 5.05
N ARG A 32 9.76 9.10 5.42
CA ARG A 32 10.44 9.50 6.66
C ARG A 32 11.96 9.43 6.49
N ASP A 33 12.69 9.79 7.55
CA ASP A 33 14.14 9.71 7.60
C ASP A 33 14.79 10.43 6.40
N ILE A 34 14.44 11.71 6.24
CA ILE A 34 14.95 12.57 5.16
C ILE A 34 16.42 12.90 5.44
N SER A 35 17.28 12.83 4.41
CA SER A 35 18.69 13.21 4.52
C SER A 35 18.84 14.67 4.97
N PRO A 36 19.91 15.04 5.69
CA PRO A 36 20.12 16.42 6.11
C PRO A 36 20.09 17.45 4.98
N ASP A 37 20.52 17.07 3.78
CA ASP A 37 20.47 17.92 2.59
C ASP A 37 19.12 17.88 1.84
N GLY A 38 18.16 17.09 2.30
CA GLY A 38 16.82 16.98 1.77
C GLY A 38 16.69 16.24 0.44
N LYS A 39 17.76 15.61 -0.07
CA LYS A 39 17.78 14.97 -1.39
C LYS A 39 17.32 13.52 -1.40
N PHE A 40 17.35 12.84 -0.25
CA PHE A 40 16.97 11.44 -0.14
C PHE A 40 16.06 11.21 1.06
N ALA A 41 15.27 10.15 1.02
CA ALA A 41 14.44 9.72 2.14
C ALA A 41 14.14 8.24 2.06
N MET A 42 13.72 7.67 3.18
CA MET A 42 13.14 6.34 3.21
C MET A 42 11.65 6.40 2.87
N ARG A 43 11.21 5.55 1.94
CA ARG A 43 9.82 5.32 1.58
C ARG A 43 9.41 3.93 2.04
N ILE A 44 8.31 3.86 2.78
CA ILE A 44 7.63 2.62 3.14
C ILE A 44 6.36 2.55 2.29
N LEU A 45 6.28 1.54 1.42
CA LEU A 45 5.08 1.20 0.65
C LEU A 45 4.33 0.12 1.40
N TYR A 46 3.02 0.28 1.56
CA TYR A 46 2.20 -0.66 2.33
C TYR A 46 0.75 -0.72 1.84
N ASP A 47 0.04 -1.75 2.28
CA ASP A 47 -1.36 -1.99 2.03
C ASP A 47 -2.23 -1.07 2.92
N GLY A 48 -2.68 0.07 2.38
CA GLY A 48 -3.36 1.09 3.17
C GLY A 48 -4.69 0.61 3.77
N GLU A 49 -5.47 -0.13 2.99
CA GLU A 49 -6.77 -0.65 3.44
C GLU A 49 -6.62 -1.72 4.52
N THR A 50 -5.72 -2.69 4.33
CA THR A 50 -5.48 -3.73 5.34
C THR A 50 -4.90 -3.11 6.61
N ASN A 51 -3.95 -2.18 6.48
CA ASN A 51 -3.39 -1.47 7.64
C ASN A 51 -4.45 -0.71 8.43
N LYS A 52 -5.38 -0.04 7.75
CA LYS A 52 -6.49 0.66 8.41
C LYS A 52 -7.40 -0.29 9.18
N GLN A 53 -7.73 -1.45 8.62
CA GLN A 53 -8.55 -2.46 9.28
C GLN A 53 -7.89 -2.99 10.55
N LEU A 54 -6.57 -3.20 10.53
CA LEU A 54 -5.80 -3.61 11.71
C LEU A 54 -5.78 -2.53 12.81
N ILE A 55 -5.64 -1.26 12.44
CA ILE A 55 -5.72 -0.13 13.40
C ILE A 55 -7.09 -0.11 14.09
N GLU A 56 -8.18 -0.21 13.32
CA GLU A 56 -9.56 -0.16 13.84
C GLU A 56 -9.87 -1.35 14.76
N GLY A 57 -9.28 -2.52 14.49
CA GLY A 57 -9.43 -3.72 15.31
C GLY A 57 -8.70 -3.67 16.65
N GLU A 58 -7.59 -2.92 16.75
CA GLU A 58 -6.69 -2.97 17.92
C GLU A 58 -6.69 -1.68 18.77
N ASN A 59 -7.37 -0.60 18.37
CA ASN A 59 -7.36 0.71 19.05
C ASN A 59 -5.92 1.23 19.32
N ILE A 60 -5.08 1.15 18.29
CA ILE A 60 -3.66 1.54 18.33
C ILE A 60 -3.47 2.92 17.66
N ASP A 61 -2.27 3.49 17.81
CA ASP A 61 -1.82 4.69 17.10
C ASP A 61 -2.24 4.66 15.61
N PRO A 62 -3.01 5.65 15.13
CA PRO A 62 -3.46 5.72 13.74
C PRO A 62 -2.32 5.88 12.72
N ASN A 63 -1.10 6.19 13.17
CA ASN A 63 0.08 6.31 12.31
C ASN A 63 0.93 5.05 12.26
N LYS A 64 0.54 3.98 12.96
CA LYS A 64 1.22 2.70 12.92
C LYS A 64 1.08 2.08 11.53
N ILE A 65 2.20 1.59 11.02
CA ILE A 65 2.23 0.70 9.85
C ILE A 65 2.55 -0.69 10.39
N PHE A 66 1.65 -1.63 10.17
CA PHE A 66 1.84 -3.02 10.56
C PHE A 66 2.77 -3.71 9.56
N SER A 67 3.77 -4.43 10.05
CA SER A 67 4.80 -5.10 9.24
C SER A 67 4.21 -5.98 8.15
N GLU A 68 3.12 -6.70 8.45
CA GLU A 68 2.41 -7.58 7.51
C GLU A 68 1.74 -6.86 6.34
N THR A 69 1.58 -5.53 6.43
CA THR A 69 1.03 -4.70 5.37
C THR A 69 2.12 -4.10 4.49
N ILE A 70 3.38 -4.13 4.92
CA ILE A 70 4.50 -3.54 4.18
C ILE A 70 4.75 -4.36 2.92
N LYS A 71 4.80 -3.67 1.78
CA LYS A 71 5.08 -4.23 0.45
C LYS A 71 6.53 -4.01 0.03
N ALA A 72 7.10 -2.87 0.42
CA ALA A 72 8.49 -2.54 0.13
C ALA A 72 9.00 -1.44 1.08
N ILE A 73 10.31 -1.44 1.30
CA ILE A 73 11.03 -0.31 1.91
C ILE A 73 12.16 0.09 0.99
N GLU A 74 12.22 1.37 0.67
CA GLU A 74 13.06 1.88 -0.39
C GLU A 74 13.76 3.16 0.05
N LEU A 75 14.97 3.36 -0.46
CA LEU A 75 15.61 4.66 -0.47
C LEU A 75 15.22 5.38 -1.77
N VAL A 76 14.68 6.58 -1.66
CA VAL A 76 14.21 7.37 -2.80
C VAL A 76 14.85 8.76 -2.84
N THR A 77 14.91 9.36 -4.03
CA THR A 77 15.28 10.77 -4.18
C THR A 77 14.12 11.69 -3.83
N LEU A 78 14.39 12.95 -3.51
CA LEU A 78 13.40 14.01 -3.36
C LEU A 78 13.71 15.20 -4.27
N PRO A 79 12.69 15.90 -4.80
CA PRO A 79 11.26 15.64 -4.61
C PRO A 79 10.70 14.55 -5.55
N ALA A 80 11.50 14.05 -6.49
CA ALA A 80 11.03 13.17 -7.57
C ALA A 80 10.58 11.77 -7.13
N LYS A 81 10.98 11.30 -5.94
CA LYS A 81 10.69 9.96 -5.40
C LYS A 81 11.17 8.82 -6.30
N ASN A 82 12.29 9.03 -7.00
CA ASN A 82 12.90 7.97 -7.80
C ASN A 82 13.54 6.95 -6.87
N LYS A 83 13.28 5.66 -7.08
CA LYS A 83 13.93 4.58 -6.34
C LYS A 83 15.44 4.57 -6.62
N VAL A 84 16.23 4.65 -5.55
CA VAL A 84 17.69 4.56 -5.57
C VAL A 84 18.13 3.17 -5.15
N LEU A 85 17.52 2.64 -4.08
CA LEU A 85 17.84 1.35 -3.50
C LEU A 85 16.59 0.71 -2.91
N GLU A 86 16.48 -0.60 -3.05
CA GLU A 86 15.51 -1.41 -2.32
C GLU A 86 16.17 -1.86 -1.01
N LEU A 87 15.68 -1.33 0.11
CA LEU A 87 16.23 -1.61 1.45
C LEU A 87 15.73 -2.94 1.99
N LEU A 88 14.51 -3.32 1.61
CA LEU A 88 13.94 -4.64 1.87
C LEU A 88 13.35 -5.22 0.58
N PRO A 89 13.77 -6.42 0.16
CA PRO A 89 13.20 -7.10 -0.99
C PRO A 89 11.73 -7.43 -0.75
N SER A 90 10.90 -7.35 -1.80
CA SER A 90 9.48 -7.74 -1.77
C SER A 90 9.20 -9.16 -1.28
N ASP A 91 10.20 -10.04 -1.35
CA ASP A 91 10.06 -11.47 -1.06
C ASP A 91 10.34 -11.81 0.42
N ASP A 92 10.85 -10.85 1.21
CA ASP A 92 11.18 -11.02 2.63
C ASP A 92 10.02 -10.58 3.54
N VAL A 93 8.86 -11.24 3.33
CA VAL A 93 7.57 -10.99 4.00
C VAL A 93 7.42 -11.71 5.36
N GLY A 94 8.46 -12.43 5.80
CA GLY A 94 8.43 -13.21 7.05
C GLY A 94 8.96 -12.48 8.28
N THR A 95 9.59 -11.32 8.09
CA THR A 95 10.28 -10.59 9.15
C THR A 95 9.36 -9.53 9.77
N ASN A 96 9.28 -9.47 11.10
CA ASN A 96 8.54 -8.41 11.78
C ASN A 96 9.42 -7.15 11.85
N TYR A 97 8.96 -6.07 11.22
CA TYR A 97 9.65 -4.79 11.08
C TYR A 97 9.19 -3.75 12.10
N ASP A 98 9.06 -4.14 13.36
CA ASP A 98 8.86 -3.18 14.45
C ASP A 98 10.17 -2.40 14.68
N ASN A 99 10.14 -1.07 14.43
CA ASN A 99 11.24 -0.13 14.67
C ASN A 99 12.42 -0.11 13.67
N ILE A 100 12.19 -0.51 12.42
CA ILE A 100 13.10 -0.18 11.29
C ILE A 100 13.52 1.29 11.35
N THR A 101 14.82 1.56 11.21
CA THR A 101 15.37 2.92 11.30
C THR A 101 16.39 3.17 10.18
N LEU A 102 16.37 4.38 9.63
CA LEU A 102 17.42 4.85 8.73
C LEU A 102 18.09 6.09 9.33
N VAL A 103 19.40 6.00 9.56
CA VAL A 103 20.20 7.09 10.16
C VAL A 103 21.16 7.64 9.13
N TRP A 104 21.21 8.96 9.01
CA TRP A 104 22.09 9.68 8.10
C TRP A 104 23.35 10.20 8.79
N SER A 105 24.47 10.20 8.05
CA SER A 105 25.61 11.06 8.38
C SER A 105 25.21 12.53 8.21
N LEU A 106 25.84 13.41 8.99
CA LEU A 106 25.55 14.86 8.96
C LEU A 106 25.80 15.49 7.58
N ASP A 107 26.72 14.95 6.81
CA ASP A 107 27.06 15.40 5.45
C ASP A 107 26.17 14.77 4.36
N SER A 108 25.19 13.94 4.72
CA SER A 108 24.28 13.22 3.81
C SER A 108 24.96 12.21 2.87
N ASN A 109 26.25 11.89 3.05
CA ASN A 109 26.98 10.99 2.17
C ASN A 109 26.82 9.50 2.52
N TRP A 110 26.42 9.19 3.76
CA TRP A 110 26.29 7.83 4.26
C TRP A 110 24.98 7.67 5.03
N CYS A 111 24.40 6.47 4.96
CA CYS A 111 23.33 6.06 5.85
C CYS A 111 23.53 4.62 6.34
N ALA A 112 22.90 4.32 7.47
CA ALA A 112 22.78 2.96 7.98
C ALA A 112 21.29 2.62 8.11
N PHE A 113 20.93 1.41 7.67
CA PHE A 113 19.60 0.82 7.80
C PHE A 113 19.69 -0.42 8.69
N TYR A 114 18.82 -0.51 9.69
CA TYR A 114 18.77 -1.62 10.66
C TYR A 114 17.38 -1.73 11.32
#